data_AF-A0A954L541-F1
#
_entry.id   AF-A0A954L541-F1
#
_cell.length_a   1.000
_cell.length_b   1.000
_cell.length_c   1.000
_cell.angle_alpha   90.00
_cell.angle_beta   90.00
_cell.angle_gamma   90.00
#
_symmetry.space_group_name_H-M   'P 1'
#
loop_
_entity.id
_entity.type
_entity.pdbx_description
1 polymer ?
#
loop_
_entity_poly.entity_id
_entity_poly.type
_entity_poly.pdbx_seq_one_letter_code
_entity_poly.pdbx_strand_id
1 'polypeptide(L)'
;MSAAQELTADPALPSPATRTSVAVGKFSGLSWLAIACVACGCLPTTYAHFVNLLSKPHYQHAFLVPLGVWLIWRQDLHRLSRNFAPLHWAPLLCLILGAAVLGVAAWAASPWVGMIATLILLLPCLWWRGGWSAWKHGWRGWLFAWTLVPLPLGMDEDLTLWLRTITTKLTSRVLDEFGVLHLSYANVIELPGKPLFVADACSGINSLYVLTAAALFFAMWSGRTLLHTLLLLGATFYWVMVENVARLSLVAFAWQRQMDWSQGTSHTWLGIVLFVISLALVLSTDQFLQFLIPGGKVRVGDYFRKNAYYYYGGDEYFKDPAAEPTASPTSPKSAPGAGSWLTAVCLSAPLPLVGLYQLTHFPSAIVPTISTADVAFDEFGAAALPETLGGFSRTDYTTIQRVEGDPMGRDSQQWTYRRGPVTLRVSVDYPYDGVHDLLICYEAIGWRIDEQRIAAFQSGTDVERTLSGPVGIGVMQRPLYGHALLFFSSADNRGELHAKLRSEAIGDVDTRRDRRWNAMLERPTQKVDTTATAESLLPYIQFHMLVQGEHPFDAEQQSDLLRTYEDFRARLLPLVVGGVKKTPATRATGSPNESAPEGAAP
;
A
#
# COMPACT_ATOMS: atom_id res chain seq x y z
N MET A 1 -60.34 -46.70 -65.93
CA MET A 1 -60.50 -47.17 -64.54
C MET A 1 -59.15 -47.68 -64.07
N SER A 2 -58.71 -47.27 -62.87
CA SER A 2 -57.43 -47.61 -62.21
C SER A 2 -56.19 -47.02 -62.89
N ALA A 3 -55.20 -46.40 -62.24
CA ALA A 3 -54.86 -46.15 -60.84
C ALA A 3 -53.88 -44.94 -60.87
N ALA A 4 -54.08 -43.87 -60.10
CA ALA A 4 -53.53 -43.64 -58.76
C ALA A 4 -51.98 -43.76 -58.67
N GLN A 5 -51.34 -42.60 -58.47
CA GLN A 5 -50.10 -42.34 -57.71
C GLN A 5 -48.80 -43.08 -58.08
N GLU A 6 -47.86 -42.34 -58.64
CA GLU A 6 -46.44 -42.47 -58.29
C GLU A 6 -45.89 -41.07 -57.96
N LEU A 7 -45.84 -40.78 -56.67
CA LEU A 7 -45.16 -39.63 -56.07
C LEU A 7 -43.79 -40.14 -55.62
N THR A 8 -42.75 -39.96 -56.44
CA THR A 8 -41.39 -40.35 -56.08
C THR A 8 -40.73 -39.29 -55.19
N ALA A 9 -40.65 -39.66 -53.91
CA ALA A 9 -39.74 -39.23 -52.84
C ALA A 9 -38.82 -38.01 -53.06
N ASP A 10 -39.08 -36.99 -52.23
CA ASP A 10 -38.20 -35.88 -51.84
C ASP A 10 -36.96 -36.41 -51.08
N PRO A 11 -35.71 -35.99 -51.39
CA PRO A 11 -34.55 -36.38 -50.60
C PRO A 11 -34.62 -35.75 -49.20
N ALA A 12 -34.79 -36.61 -48.21
CA ALA A 12 -34.89 -36.27 -46.79
C ALA A 12 -33.83 -35.24 -46.35
N LEU A 13 -34.32 -34.11 -45.84
CA LEU A 13 -33.58 -33.17 -45.00
C LEU A 13 -32.87 -33.94 -43.87
N PRO A 14 -31.60 -33.63 -43.55
CA PRO A 14 -30.93 -34.25 -42.42
C PRO A 14 -31.72 -33.96 -41.14
N SER A 15 -31.96 -35.00 -40.34
CA SER A 15 -32.61 -34.88 -39.05
C SER A 15 -31.87 -33.85 -38.18
N PRO A 16 -32.57 -33.05 -37.36
CA PRO A 16 -31.90 -32.16 -36.42
C PRO A 16 -31.07 -33.04 -35.49
N ALA A 17 -29.74 -32.95 -35.64
CA ALA A 17 -28.78 -33.61 -34.79
C ALA A 17 -29.24 -33.41 -33.34
N THR A 18 -29.58 -34.51 -32.67
CA THR A 18 -29.94 -34.54 -31.27
C THR A 18 -28.83 -33.79 -30.55
N ARG A 19 -29.11 -32.55 -30.09
CA ARG A 19 -28.23 -31.86 -29.16
C ARG A 19 -28.25 -32.73 -27.92
N THR A 20 -27.32 -33.68 -27.83
CA THR A 20 -26.96 -34.32 -26.58
C THR A 20 -26.54 -33.17 -25.68
N SER A 21 -27.46 -32.72 -24.84
CA SER A 21 -27.18 -31.81 -23.75
C SER A 21 -26.03 -32.45 -22.98
N VAL A 22 -24.85 -31.86 -23.08
CA VAL A 22 -23.69 -32.25 -22.27
C VAL A 22 -24.16 -32.14 -20.83
N ALA A 23 -24.42 -33.30 -20.21
CA ALA A 23 -24.89 -33.35 -18.84
C ALA A 23 -23.90 -32.58 -17.97
N VAL A 24 -24.38 -31.51 -17.34
CA VAL A 24 -23.63 -30.75 -16.36
C VAL A 24 -23.38 -31.68 -15.18
N GLY A 25 -22.23 -32.35 -15.16
CA GLY A 25 -21.81 -33.16 -14.01
C GLY A 25 -21.91 -32.31 -12.74
N LYS A 26 -22.81 -32.70 -11.82
CA LYS A 26 -22.97 -32.04 -10.53
C LYS A 26 -21.66 -32.14 -9.77
N PHE A 27 -21.17 -31.02 -9.24
CA PHE A 27 -20.02 -31.01 -8.34
C PHE A 27 -20.32 -31.93 -7.15
N SER A 28 -19.34 -32.73 -6.71
CA SER A 28 -19.51 -33.56 -5.52
C SER A 28 -19.53 -32.64 -4.28
N GLY A 29 -20.41 -32.91 -3.31
CA GLY A 29 -20.42 -32.14 -2.05
C GLY A 29 -19.06 -32.14 -1.34
N LEU A 30 -18.27 -33.21 -1.54
CA LEU A 30 -16.90 -33.35 -1.03
C LEU A 30 -15.92 -32.32 -1.60
N SER A 31 -16.07 -31.90 -2.87
CA SER A 31 -15.19 -30.87 -3.44
C SER A 31 -15.42 -29.51 -2.78
N TRP A 32 -16.67 -29.18 -2.50
CA TRP A 32 -17.03 -27.95 -1.78
C TRP A 32 -16.58 -27.98 -0.33
N LEU A 33 -16.66 -29.15 0.31
CA LEU A 33 -16.14 -29.33 1.68
C LEU A 33 -14.63 -29.10 1.74
N ALA A 34 -13.85 -29.67 0.82
CA ALA A 34 -12.40 -29.45 0.78
C ALA A 34 -12.04 -27.96 0.54
N ILE A 35 -12.75 -27.30 -0.38
CA ILE A 35 -12.57 -25.85 -0.64
C ILE A 35 -12.94 -25.03 0.60
N ALA A 36 -14.03 -25.38 1.29
CA ALA A 36 -14.44 -24.72 2.52
C ALA A 36 -13.38 -24.90 3.63
N CYS A 37 -12.79 -26.08 3.78
CA CYS A 37 -11.72 -26.32 4.73
C CYS A 37 -10.48 -25.44 4.46
N VAL A 38 -10.06 -25.34 3.19
CA VAL A 38 -8.98 -24.44 2.78
C VAL A 38 -9.32 -22.99 3.07
N ALA A 39 -10.53 -22.54 2.70
CA ALA A 39 -10.97 -21.18 2.91
C ALA A 39 -10.99 -20.81 4.41
N CYS A 40 -11.54 -21.67 5.28
CA CYS A 40 -11.56 -21.45 6.72
C CYS A 40 -10.17 -21.34 7.34
N GLY A 41 -9.17 -22.10 6.84
CA GLY A 41 -7.80 -21.99 7.32
C GLY A 41 -7.11 -20.68 6.90
N CYS A 42 -7.39 -20.20 5.69
CA CYS A 42 -6.74 -19.01 5.11
C CYS A 42 -7.41 -17.69 5.50
N LEU A 43 -8.70 -17.71 5.85
CA LEU A 43 -9.52 -16.51 6.03
C LEU A 43 -8.95 -15.54 7.07
N PRO A 44 -8.49 -15.96 8.28
CA PRO A 44 -8.01 -15.01 9.29
C PRO A 44 -6.79 -14.21 8.83
N THR A 45 -5.76 -14.88 8.29
CA THR A 45 -4.55 -14.23 7.79
C THR A 45 -4.78 -13.45 6.51
N THR A 46 -5.65 -13.93 5.61
CA THR A 46 -6.02 -13.18 4.39
C THR A 46 -6.76 -11.89 4.75
N TYR A 47 -7.71 -11.96 5.68
CA TYR A 47 -8.44 -10.80 6.16
C TYR A 47 -7.49 -9.78 6.82
N ALA A 48 -6.67 -10.23 7.77
CA ALA A 48 -5.63 -9.42 8.40
C ALA A 48 -4.71 -8.74 7.36
N HIS A 49 -4.28 -9.50 6.35
CA HIS A 49 -3.43 -9.01 5.28
C HIS A 49 -4.14 -7.93 4.46
N PHE A 50 -5.39 -8.15 4.05
CA PHE A 50 -6.16 -7.16 3.29
C PHE A 50 -6.39 -5.88 4.09
N VAL A 51 -6.71 -5.98 5.37
CA VAL A 51 -6.87 -4.80 6.25
C VAL A 51 -5.56 -4.00 6.33
N ASN A 52 -4.44 -4.69 6.61
CA ASN A 52 -3.11 -4.06 6.69
C ASN A 52 -2.61 -3.51 5.35
N LEU A 53 -3.04 -4.12 4.24
CA LEU A 53 -2.67 -3.69 2.91
C LEU A 53 -3.45 -2.43 2.52
N LEU A 54 -4.74 -2.37 2.83
CA LEU A 54 -5.62 -1.23 2.51
C LEU A 54 -5.38 -0.02 3.39
N SER A 55 -4.79 -0.18 4.59
CA SER A 55 -4.36 0.95 5.42
C SER A 55 -3.15 1.70 4.81
N LYS A 56 -2.39 1.08 3.90
CA LYS A 56 -1.28 1.74 3.21
C LYS A 56 -1.79 2.55 2.01
N PRO A 57 -1.53 3.88 1.96
CA PRO A 57 -2.05 4.75 0.89
C PRO A 57 -1.72 4.26 -0.54
N HIS A 58 -0.51 3.73 -0.77
CA HIS A 58 -0.08 3.26 -2.10
C HIS A 58 -0.69 1.92 -2.53
N TYR A 59 -1.30 1.15 -1.61
CA TYR A 59 -1.90 -0.16 -1.90
C TYR A 59 -3.43 -0.15 -1.92
N GLN A 60 -4.10 1.01 -1.81
CA GLN A 60 -5.56 1.09 -1.85
C GLN A 60 -6.19 0.46 -3.12
N HIS A 61 -5.46 0.45 -4.23
CA HIS A 61 -5.85 -0.21 -5.48
C HIS A 61 -6.02 -1.74 -5.34
N ALA A 62 -5.45 -2.37 -4.30
CA ALA A 62 -5.58 -3.79 -4.00
C ALA A 62 -7.04 -4.24 -3.85
N PHE A 63 -7.94 -3.34 -3.45
CA PHE A 63 -9.38 -3.61 -3.39
C PHE A 63 -9.98 -4.02 -4.75
N LEU A 64 -9.42 -3.53 -5.87
CA LEU A 64 -9.88 -3.86 -7.22
C LEU A 64 -9.28 -5.17 -7.77
N VAL A 65 -8.23 -5.72 -7.13
CA VAL A 65 -7.55 -6.91 -7.63
C VAL A 65 -8.47 -8.13 -7.67
N PRO A 66 -9.28 -8.45 -6.64
CA PRO A 66 -10.25 -9.56 -6.71
C PRO A 66 -11.22 -9.44 -7.88
N LEU A 67 -11.69 -8.22 -8.18
CA LEU A 67 -12.53 -7.95 -9.34
C LEU A 67 -11.77 -8.23 -10.64
N GLY A 68 -10.52 -7.76 -10.75
CA GLY A 68 -9.67 -8.04 -11.91
C GLY A 68 -9.40 -9.53 -12.11
N VAL A 69 -9.11 -10.28 -11.04
CA VAL A 69 -8.95 -11.74 -11.08
C VAL A 69 -10.25 -12.40 -11.57
N TRP A 70 -11.40 -12.02 -11.02
CA TRP A 70 -12.70 -12.57 -11.42
C TRP A 70 -12.99 -12.28 -12.89
N LEU A 71 -12.78 -11.04 -13.33
CA LEU A 71 -12.94 -10.67 -14.71
C LEU A 71 -12.03 -11.60 -15.56
N ILE A 72 -10.72 -11.71 -15.26
CA ILE A 72 -9.75 -12.41 -16.12
C ILE A 72 -10.19 -13.87 -16.26
N TRP A 73 -10.60 -14.44 -15.12
CA TRP A 73 -11.15 -15.78 -15.06
C TRP A 73 -12.43 -15.93 -15.91
N ARG A 74 -13.31 -14.92 -15.92
CA ARG A 74 -14.59 -14.95 -16.61
C ARG A 74 -14.45 -15.14 -18.12
N GLN A 75 -13.39 -14.60 -18.73
CA GLN A 75 -13.16 -14.74 -20.17
C GLN A 75 -13.05 -16.19 -20.61
N ASP A 76 -12.43 -17.03 -19.78
CA ASP A 76 -12.10 -18.40 -20.14
C ASP A 76 -13.06 -19.44 -19.52
N LEU A 77 -14.07 -19.00 -18.76
CA LEU A 77 -15.08 -19.88 -18.13
C LEU A 77 -15.76 -20.81 -19.15
N HIS A 78 -16.07 -20.31 -20.35
CA HIS A 78 -16.73 -21.09 -21.41
C HIS A 78 -15.82 -22.16 -22.02
N ARG A 79 -14.49 -22.03 -21.86
CA ARG A 79 -13.47 -22.97 -22.37
C ARG A 79 -13.13 -24.08 -21.38
N LEU A 80 -13.73 -24.04 -20.19
CA LEU A 80 -13.55 -25.06 -19.17
C LEU A 80 -14.21 -26.36 -19.62
N SER A 81 -13.44 -27.20 -20.31
CA SER A 81 -13.77 -28.62 -20.45
C SER A 81 -13.85 -29.24 -19.06
N ARG A 82 -14.95 -29.92 -18.73
CA ARG A 82 -15.08 -30.74 -17.51
C ARG A 82 -14.28 -32.05 -17.61
N ASN A 83 -13.03 -31.94 -18.06
CA ASN A 83 -12.06 -33.02 -18.03
C ASN A 83 -11.45 -33.04 -16.62
N PHE A 84 -12.17 -33.69 -15.71
CA PHE A 84 -11.65 -33.97 -14.39
C PHE A 84 -10.48 -34.95 -14.56
N ALA A 85 -9.26 -34.46 -14.41
CA ALA A 85 -8.10 -35.31 -14.37
C ALA A 85 -8.06 -36.01 -12.99
N PRO A 86 -7.66 -37.30 -12.93
CA PRO A 86 -7.44 -37.99 -11.66
C PRO A 86 -6.42 -37.25 -10.79
N LEU A 87 -6.34 -37.63 -9.52
CA LEU A 87 -5.42 -37.06 -8.54
C LEU A 87 -4.01 -36.99 -9.12
N HIS A 88 -3.55 -35.78 -9.44
CA HIS A 88 -2.21 -35.52 -9.94
C HIS A 88 -1.34 -35.16 -8.74
N TRP A 89 -0.07 -35.53 -8.77
CA TRP A 89 0.87 -35.21 -7.68
C TRP A 89 1.04 -33.70 -7.47
N ALA A 90 0.86 -32.90 -8.53
CA ALA A 90 1.04 -31.44 -8.48
C ALA A 90 0.04 -30.70 -7.53
N PRO A 91 -1.30 -30.83 -7.65
CA PRO A 91 -2.23 -30.21 -6.69
C PRO A 91 -2.06 -30.75 -5.27
N LEU A 92 -1.68 -32.02 -5.10
CA LEU A 92 -1.37 -32.59 -3.79
C LEU A 92 -0.12 -31.92 -3.18
N LEU A 93 0.95 -31.75 -3.97
CA LEU A 93 2.15 -31.05 -3.55
C LEU A 93 1.84 -29.57 -3.21
N CYS A 94 1.02 -28.89 -4.01
CA CYS A 94 0.58 -27.52 -3.71
C CYS A 94 -0.23 -27.45 -2.42
N LEU A 95 -1.09 -28.43 -2.13
CA LEU A 95 -1.85 -28.50 -0.90
C LEU A 95 -0.93 -28.68 0.32
N ILE A 96 0.02 -29.62 0.26
CA ILE A 96 0.97 -29.88 1.35
C ILE A 96 1.87 -28.66 1.57
N LEU A 97 2.44 -28.10 0.51
CA LEU A 97 3.29 -26.91 0.58
C LEU A 97 2.51 -25.71 1.11
N GLY A 98 1.31 -25.46 0.58
CA GLY A 98 0.45 -24.37 1.02
C GLY A 98 0.03 -24.51 2.49
N ALA A 99 -0.28 -25.73 2.94
CA ALA A 99 -0.58 -26.01 4.34
C ALA A 99 0.64 -25.81 5.25
N ALA A 100 1.83 -26.21 4.82
CA ALA A 100 3.07 -25.96 5.55
C ALA A 100 3.36 -24.46 5.67
N VAL A 101 3.24 -23.70 4.57
CA VAL A 101 3.42 -22.25 4.58
C VAL A 101 2.35 -21.55 5.44
N LEU A 102 1.10 -22.03 5.43
CA LEU A 102 0.05 -21.52 6.32
C LEU A 102 0.36 -21.82 7.80
N GLY A 103 0.92 -22.99 8.08
CA GLY A 103 1.40 -23.34 9.42
C GLY A 103 2.52 -22.40 9.88
N VAL A 104 3.47 -22.09 8.99
CA VAL A 104 4.49 -21.06 9.24
C VAL A 104 3.84 -19.70 9.46
N ALA A 105 2.89 -19.28 8.62
CA ALA A 105 2.17 -18.01 8.78
C ALA A 105 1.46 -17.90 10.14
N ALA A 106 0.85 -18.99 10.60
CA ALA A 106 0.17 -19.06 11.89
C ALA A 106 1.15 -19.05 13.06
N TRP A 107 2.28 -19.75 12.95
CA TRP A 107 3.33 -19.78 13.97
C TRP A 107 4.07 -18.43 14.07
N ALA A 108 4.44 -17.88 12.91
CA ALA A 108 5.14 -16.62 12.71
C ALA A 108 4.25 -15.41 12.87
N ALA A 109 2.93 -15.60 13.00
CA ALA A 109 2.04 -14.49 13.22
C ALA A 109 2.14 -13.46 12.05
N SER A 110 2.12 -13.95 10.81
CA SER A 110 2.49 -13.15 9.63
C SER A 110 1.38 -13.16 8.57
N PRO A 111 0.55 -12.11 8.47
CA PRO A 111 -0.46 -11.99 7.43
C PRO A 111 0.13 -12.03 6.01
N TRP A 112 1.33 -11.48 5.83
CA TRP A 112 2.04 -11.48 4.55
C TRP A 112 2.36 -12.92 4.09
N VAL A 113 2.89 -13.75 4.98
CA VAL A 113 3.15 -15.18 4.68
C VAL A 113 1.82 -15.93 4.48
N GLY A 114 0.78 -15.57 5.23
CA GLY A 114 -0.57 -16.13 5.07
C GLY A 114 -1.18 -15.84 3.70
N MET A 115 -0.94 -14.65 3.13
CA MET A 115 -1.38 -14.35 1.76
C MET A 115 -0.66 -15.20 0.72
N ILE A 116 0.65 -15.44 0.89
CA ILE A 116 1.39 -16.39 0.04
C ILE A 116 0.82 -17.80 0.14
N ALA A 117 0.56 -18.27 1.36
CA ALA A 117 -0.07 -19.56 1.59
C ALA A 117 -1.42 -19.66 0.86
N THR A 118 -2.23 -18.61 0.92
CA THR A 118 -3.53 -18.51 0.26
C THR A 118 -3.40 -18.59 -1.27
N LEU A 119 -2.44 -17.87 -1.87
CA LEU A 119 -2.17 -17.95 -3.30
C LEU A 119 -1.71 -19.34 -3.74
N ILE A 120 -0.92 -20.04 -2.93
CA ILE A 120 -0.51 -21.43 -3.21
C ILE A 120 -1.71 -22.38 -3.09
N LEU A 121 -2.52 -22.24 -2.03
CA LEU A 121 -3.70 -23.06 -1.74
C LEU A 121 -4.87 -22.81 -2.71
N LEU A 122 -4.87 -21.73 -3.46
CA LEU A 122 -5.79 -21.51 -4.58
C LEU A 122 -5.57 -22.51 -5.73
N LEU A 123 -4.33 -22.96 -5.98
CA LEU A 123 -4.01 -23.88 -7.07
C LEU A 123 -4.72 -25.25 -6.98
N PRO A 124 -4.70 -25.97 -5.84
CA PRO A 124 -5.47 -27.20 -5.69
C PRO A 124 -6.99 -26.94 -5.79
N CYS A 125 -7.49 -25.80 -5.28
CA CYS A 125 -8.90 -25.43 -5.42
C CYS A 125 -9.32 -25.25 -6.89
N LEU A 126 -8.48 -24.60 -7.70
CA LEU A 126 -8.69 -24.46 -9.14
C LEU A 126 -8.67 -25.82 -9.84
N TRP A 127 -7.73 -26.70 -9.46
CA TRP A 127 -7.65 -28.06 -9.99
C TRP A 127 -8.91 -28.87 -9.69
N TRP A 128 -9.40 -28.83 -8.45
CA TRP A 128 -10.62 -29.53 -8.05
C TRP A 128 -11.86 -29.07 -8.86
N ARG A 129 -11.87 -27.81 -9.32
CA ARG A 129 -13.01 -27.28 -10.08
C ARG A 129 -13.01 -27.66 -11.57
N GLY A 130 -11.86 -27.88 -12.20
CA GLY A 130 -11.81 -28.16 -13.64
C GLY A 130 -10.49 -28.73 -14.18
N GLY A 131 -9.69 -29.35 -13.32
CA GLY A 131 -8.45 -30.05 -13.66
C GLY A 131 -7.42 -29.16 -14.37
N TRP A 132 -6.70 -29.78 -15.32
CA TRP A 132 -5.69 -29.11 -16.14
C TRP A 132 -6.25 -27.92 -16.94
N SER A 133 -7.53 -27.99 -17.35
CA SER A 133 -8.18 -26.90 -18.08
C SER A 133 -8.39 -25.68 -17.19
N ALA A 134 -8.89 -25.86 -15.96
CA ALA A 134 -9.02 -24.77 -14.99
C ALA A 134 -7.67 -24.13 -14.67
N TRP A 135 -6.60 -24.93 -14.58
CA TRP A 135 -5.26 -24.41 -14.32
C TRP A 135 -4.71 -23.57 -15.49
N LYS A 136 -4.83 -24.08 -16.72
CA LYS A 136 -4.40 -23.40 -17.95
C LYS A 136 -5.12 -22.08 -18.24
N HIS A 137 -6.36 -21.95 -17.79
CA HIS A 137 -7.13 -20.72 -17.94
C HIS A 137 -7.00 -19.82 -16.70
N GLY A 138 -6.69 -20.41 -15.56
CA GLY A 138 -6.55 -19.74 -14.27
C GLY A 138 -5.25 -19.04 -13.99
N TRP A 139 -4.15 -19.50 -14.61
CA TRP A 139 -2.82 -19.03 -14.24
C TRP A 139 -2.64 -17.52 -14.43
N ARG A 140 -3.33 -16.89 -15.39
CA ARG A 140 -3.29 -15.43 -15.61
C ARG A 140 -3.89 -14.66 -14.44
N GLY A 141 -5.08 -15.09 -14.01
CA GLY A 141 -5.74 -14.51 -12.83
C GLY A 141 -4.94 -14.78 -11.55
N TRP A 142 -4.37 -15.98 -11.43
CA TRP A 142 -3.47 -16.31 -10.32
C TRP A 142 -2.21 -15.45 -10.30
N LEU A 143 -1.57 -15.24 -11.45
CA LEU A 143 -0.39 -14.36 -11.58
C LEU A 143 -0.73 -12.91 -11.26
N PHE A 144 -1.90 -12.42 -11.73
CA PHE A 144 -2.39 -11.09 -11.36
C PHE A 144 -2.67 -10.98 -9.85
N ALA A 145 -3.20 -12.03 -9.21
CA ALA A 145 -3.45 -12.02 -7.76
C ALA A 145 -2.19 -11.82 -6.90
N TRP A 146 -0.98 -12.08 -7.44
CA TRP A 146 0.27 -11.78 -6.74
C TRP A 146 0.53 -10.29 -6.54
N THR A 147 -0.18 -9.38 -7.22
CA THR A 147 -0.10 -7.94 -6.91
C THR A 147 -0.66 -7.62 -5.51
N LEU A 148 -1.37 -8.55 -4.88
CA LEU A 148 -1.79 -8.43 -3.49
C LEU A 148 -0.67 -8.72 -2.49
N VAL A 149 0.49 -9.22 -2.93
CA VAL A 149 1.63 -9.49 -2.07
C VAL A 149 2.63 -8.35 -2.24
N PRO A 150 2.78 -7.45 -1.23
CA PRO A 150 3.82 -6.44 -1.24
C PRO A 150 5.21 -7.05 -1.40
N LEU A 151 6.14 -6.28 -1.95
CA LEU A 151 7.54 -6.68 -1.97
C LEU A 151 8.01 -6.99 -0.54
N PRO A 152 8.80 -8.07 -0.35
CA PRO A 152 9.25 -8.45 0.97
C PRO A 152 10.18 -7.38 1.55
N LEU A 153 10.35 -7.40 2.87
CA LEU A 153 11.35 -6.59 3.57
C LEU A 153 11.22 -5.07 3.34
N GLY A 154 10.03 -4.51 3.14
CA GLY A 154 9.85 -3.06 2.95
C GLY A 154 10.60 -2.50 1.73
N MET A 155 10.94 -3.34 0.75
CA MET A 155 11.65 -2.92 -0.46
C MET A 155 10.83 -1.94 -1.31
N ASP A 156 9.52 -1.93 -1.14
CA ASP A 156 8.61 -0.96 -1.73
C ASP A 156 8.86 0.46 -1.22
N GLU A 157 9.19 0.63 0.06
CA GLU A 157 9.58 1.92 0.65
C GLU A 157 10.95 2.38 0.13
N ASP A 158 11.93 1.47 0.07
CA ASP A 158 13.26 1.79 -0.46
C ASP A 158 13.19 2.19 -1.95
N LEU A 159 12.38 1.44 -2.74
CA LEU A 159 12.13 1.76 -4.14
C LEU A 159 11.47 3.14 -4.27
N THR A 160 10.45 3.42 -3.46
CA THR A 160 9.76 4.71 -3.39
C THR A 160 10.77 5.84 -3.14
N LEU A 161 11.63 5.72 -2.14
CA LEU A 161 12.66 6.73 -1.82
C LEU A 161 13.65 6.92 -2.97
N TRP A 162 14.10 5.83 -3.59
CA TRP A 162 15.01 5.89 -4.72
C TRP A 162 14.38 6.62 -5.93
N LEU A 163 13.12 6.31 -6.24
CA LEU A 163 12.38 6.98 -7.32
C LEU A 163 12.16 8.47 -7.06
N ARG A 164 11.90 8.86 -5.80
CA ARG A 164 11.79 10.28 -5.42
C ARG A 164 13.09 11.01 -5.73
N THR A 165 14.23 10.44 -5.36
CA THR A 165 15.54 11.05 -5.61
C THR A 165 15.82 11.25 -7.10
N ILE A 166 15.47 10.28 -7.94
CA ILE A 166 15.58 10.40 -9.40
C ILE A 166 14.64 11.49 -9.92
N THR A 167 13.39 11.48 -9.47
CA THR A 167 12.37 12.45 -9.88
C THR A 167 12.79 13.88 -9.52
N THR A 168 13.34 14.12 -8.33
CA THR A 168 13.89 15.42 -7.92
C THR A 168 14.96 15.91 -8.90
N LYS A 169 15.93 15.04 -9.23
CA LYS A 169 17.03 15.38 -10.14
C LYS A 169 16.56 15.67 -11.56
N LEU A 170 15.62 14.87 -12.08
CA LEU A 170 15.06 15.08 -13.41
C LEU A 170 14.23 16.37 -13.46
N THR A 171 13.41 16.61 -12.45
CA THR A 171 12.63 17.84 -12.34
C THR A 171 13.53 19.06 -12.27
N SER A 172 14.62 18.99 -11.48
CA SER A 172 15.59 20.08 -11.37
C SER A 172 16.16 20.47 -12.73
N ARG A 173 16.57 19.48 -13.54
CA ARG A 173 17.01 19.73 -14.93
C ARG A 173 15.93 20.40 -15.78
N VAL A 174 14.69 19.94 -15.69
CA VAL A 174 13.58 20.58 -16.41
C VAL A 174 13.43 22.03 -15.95
N LEU A 175 13.45 22.30 -14.66
CA LEU A 175 13.33 23.65 -14.12
C LEU A 175 14.50 24.57 -14.54
N ASP A 176 15.73 24.05 -14.61
CA ASP A 176 16.90 24.76 -15.12
C ASP A 176 16.71 25.19 -16.58
N GLU A 177 16.25 24.27 -17.44
CA GLU A 177 15.98 24.55 -18.86
C GLU A 177 14.92 25.63 -19.08
N PHE A 178 13.96 25.74 -18.16
CA PHE A 178 12.92 26.77 -18.20
C PHE A 178 13.26 28.03 -17.38
N GLY A 179 14.49 28.14 -16.86
CA GLY A 179 14.96 29.33 -16.14
C GLY A 179 14.26 29.57 -14.80
N VAL A 180 13.76 28.52 -14.16
CA VAL A 180 13.12 28.60 -12.84
C VAL A 180 14.18 28.57 -11.75
N LEU A 181 14.29 29.64 -10.97
CA LEU A 181 15.16 29.65 -9.80
C LEU A 181 14.66 28.63 -8.77
N HIS A 182 15.50 27.63 -8.49
CA HIS A 182 15.21 26.60 -7.51
C HIS A 182 16.51 26.01 -6.96
N LEU A 183 16.42 25.35 -5.81
CA LEU A 183 17.49 24.52 -5.25
C LEU A 183 16.95 23.10 -5.06
N SER A 184 17.65 22.08 -5.56
CA SER A 184 17.22 20.69 -5.45
C SER A 184 18.18 19.87 -4.59
N TYR A 185 17.63 19.10 -3.65
CA TYR A 185 18.41 18.25 -2.75
C TYR A 185 17.55 17.11 -2.23
N ALA A 186 18.12 15.90 -2.20
CA ALA A 186 17.42 14.68 -1.79
C ALA A 186 16.02 14.56 -2.43
N ASN A 187 14.97 14.67 -1.61
CA ASN A 187 13.57 14.58 -2.02
C ASN A 187 12.82 15.92 -1.92
N VAL A 188 13.52 17.05 -2.07
CA VAL A 188 12.94 18.40 -1.96
C VAL A 188 13.41 19.29 -3.11
N ILE A 189 12.48 20.10 -3.61
CA ILE A 189 12.73 21.20 -4.54
C ILE A 189 12.36 22.49 -3.83
N GLU A 190 13.35 23.29 -3.48
CA GLU A 190 13.15 24.54 -2.78
C GLU A 190 13.00 25.69 -3.77
N LEU A 191 11.82 26.31 -3.75
CA LEU A 191 11.47 27.49 -4.52
C LEU A 191 11.57 28.73 -3.63
N PRO A 192 11.71 29.94 -4.21
CA PRO A 192 11.64 31.17 -3.46
C PRO A 192 10.33 31.24 -2.65
N GLY A 193 10.45 31.25 -1.32
CA GLY A 193 9.32 31.33 -0.39
C GLY A 193 8.57 30.02 -0.12
N LYS A 194 8.94 28.88 -0.72
CA LYS A 194 8.27 27.60 -0.45
C LYS A 194 9.13 26.35 -0.75
N PRO A 195 9.35 25.45 0.23
CA PRO A 195 9.88 24.13 -0.05
C PRO A 195 8.79 23.23 -0.63
N LEU A 196 9.06 22.59 -1.76
CA LEU A 196 8.21 21.54 -2.32
C LEU A 196 8.80 20.18 -1.96
N PHE A 197 8.22 19.52 -0.97
CA PHE A 197 8.52 18.13 -0.67
C PHE A 197 7.96 17.25 -1.77
N VAL A 198 8.81 16.41 -2.37
CA VAL A 198 8.39 15.49 -3.43
C VAL A 198 7.33 14.52 -2.90
N ALA A 199 7.36 14.15 -1.62
CA ALA A 199 6.35 13.30 -1.00
C ALA A 199 4.96 13.96 -0.95
N ASP A 200 4.88 15.24 -0.57
CA ASP A 200 3.63 15.99 -0.48
C ASP A 200 3.09 16.41 -1.85
N ALA A 201 4.00 16.79 -2.77
CA ALA A 201 3.67 17.19 -4.13
C ALA A 201 3.52 15.99 -5.10
N CYS A 202 3.85 14.77 -4.65
CA CYS A 202 3.56 13.53 -5.36
C CYS A 202 2.69 12.62 -4.51
N SER A 203 1.37 12.73 -4.68
CA SER A 203 0.52 11.54 -4.61
C SER A 203 0.98 10.41 -5.58
N GLY A 204 1.90 10.73 -6.51
CA GLY A 204 2.28 9.98 -7.71
C GLY A 204 3.12 8.72 -7.53
N ILE A 205 3.58 8.37 -6.33
CA ILE A 205 4.08 7.00 -6.11
C ILE A 205 2.89 6.03 -5.99
N ASN A 206 1.74 6.50 -5.52
CA ASN A 206 0.50 5.71 -5.63
C ASN A 206 0.16 5.48 -7.12
N SER A 207 0.38 6.48 -7.99
CA SER A 207 0.20 6.32 -9.44
C SER A 207 1.07 5.21 -10.03
N LEU A 208 2.32 5.01 -9.53
CA LEU A 208 3.18 3.90 -9.98
C LEU A 208 2.51 2.56 -9.74
N TYR A 209 2.11 2.27 -8.50
CA TYR A 209 1.52 0.99 -8.14
C TYR A 209 0.20 0.77 -8.87
N VAL A 210 -0.66 1.79 -8.93
CA VAL A 210 -1.95 1.70 -9.63
C VAL A 210 -1.77 1.50 -11.14
N LEU A 211 -0.91 2.26 -11.81
CA LEU A 211 -0.69 2.13 -13.25
C LEU A 211 0.01 0.82 -13.59
N THR A 212 0.96 0.35 -12.76
CA THR A 212 1.61 -0.95 -12.95
C THR A 212 0.62 -2.09 -12.79
N ALA A 213 -0.25 -2.04 -11.76
CA ALA A 213 -1.32 -3.01 -11.57
C ALA A 213 -2.33 -2.97 -12.73
N ALA A 214 -2.72 -1.78 -13.19
CA ALA A 214 -3.62 -1.61 -14.33
C ALA A 214 -3.02 -2.14 -15.64
N ALA A 215 -1.73 -1.86 -15.90
CA ALA A 215 -1.01 -2.37 -17.06
C ALA A 215 -0.89 -3.90 -17.03
N LEU A 216 -0.56 -4.47 -15.86
CA LEU A 216 -0.50 -5.92 -15.69
C LEU A 216 -1.88 -6.56 -15.86
N PHE A 217 -2.92 -6.00 -15.24
CA PHE A 217 -4.31 -6.42 -15.42
C PHE A 217 -4.66 -6.44 -16.90
N PHE A 218 -4.42 -5.32 -17.60
CA PHE A 218 -4.75 -5.18 -19.02
C PHE A 218 -3.98 -6.18 -19.90
N ALA A 219 -2.69 -6.39 -19.63
CA ALA A 219 -1.88 -7.35 -20.36
C ALA A 219 -2.37 -8.79 -20.18
N MET A 220 -2.71 -9.17 -18.93
CA MET A 220 -3.26 -10.49 -18.61
C MET A 220 -4.66 -10.67 -19.18
N TRP A 221 -5.50 -9.63 -19.08
CA TRP A 221 -6.85 -9.54 -19.66
C TRP A 221 -6.84 -9.76 -21.17
N SER A 222 -5.92 -9.12 -21.87
CA SER A 222 -5.83 -9.17 -23.34
C SER A 222 -5.08 -10.41 -23.84
N GLY A 223 -4.57 -11.24 -22.91
CA GLY A 223 -3.80 -12.43 -23.22
C GLY A 223 -2.48 -12.11 -23.93
N ARG A 224 -1.82 -11.01 -23.54
CA ARG A 224 -0.49 -10.62 -24.06
C ARG A 224 0.56 -11.69 -23.76
N THR A 225 1.58 -11.76 -24.61
CA THR A 225 2.73 -12.65 -24.38
C THR A 225 3.60 -12.12 -23.24
N LEU A 226 4.41 -12.98 -22.61
CA LEU A 226 5.29 -12.56 -21.51
C LEU A 226 6.21 -11.41 -21.92
N LEU A 227 6.82 -11.49 -23.11
CA LEU A 227 7.68 -10.43 -23.63
C LEU A 227 6.93 -9.09 -23.77
N HIS A 228 5.73 -9.11 -24.37
CA HIS A 228 4.90 -7.92 -24.50
C HIS A 228 4.58 -7.34 -23.11
N THR A 229 4.15 -8.18 -22.17
CA THR A 229 3.85 -7.75 -20.79
C THR A 229 5.07 -7.10 -20.13
N LEU A 230 6.25 -7.71 -20.22
CA LEU A 230 7.47 -7.15 -19.62
C LEU A 230 7.86 -5.80 -20.25
N LEU A 231 7.74 -5.67 -21.57
CA LEU A 231 7.98 -4.40 -22.27
C LEU A 231 6.95 -3.32 -21.87
N LEU A 232 5.68 -3.71 -21.74
CA LEU A 232 4.61 -2.79 -21.31
C LEU A 232 4.84 -2.32 -19.87
N LEU A 233 5.25 -3.21 -18.95
CA LEU A 233 5.58 -2.83 -17.58
C LEU A 233 6.79 -1.88 -17.53
N GLY A 234 7.83 -2.14 -18.33
CA GLY A 234 8.97 -1.23 -18.46
C GLY A 234 8.57 0.14 -19.00
N ALA A 235 7.70 0.18 -20.01
CA ALA A 235 7.16 1.43 -20.53
C ALA A 235 6.23 2.15 -19.53
N THR A 236 5.45 1.39 -18.75
CA THR A 236 4.59 1.94 -17.68
C THR A 236 5.43 2.66 -16.64
N PHE A 237 6.53 2.03 -16.20
CA PHE A 237 7.49 2.67 -15.30
C PHE A 237 8.05 3.97 -15.87
N TYR A 238 8.41 3.98 -17.15
CA TYR A 238 8.87 5.19 -17.85
C TYR A 238 7.80 6.30 -17.83
N TRP A 239 6.57 6.00 -18.22
CA TRP A 239 5.48 6.98 -18.25
C TRP A 239 5.16 7.56 -16.88
N VAL A 240 5.22 6.74 -15.83
CA VAL A 240 5.03 7.22 -14.45
C VAL A 240 6.13 8.19 -14.04
N MET A 241 7.40 7.94 -14.43
CA MET A 241 8.48 8.90 -14.16
C MET A 241 8.26 10.22 -14.89
N VAL A 242 7.82 10.16 -16.15
CA VAL A 242 7.47 11.37 -16.93
C VAL A 242 6.31 12.13 -16.28
N GLU A 243 5.25 11.42 -15.83
CA GLU A 243 4.13 12.02 -15.11
C GLU A 243 4.58 12.75 -13.84
N ASN A 244 5.41 12.10 -13.02
CA ASN A 244 5.85 12.66 -11.75
C ASN A 244 6.75 13.89 -11.96
N VAL A 245 7.65 13.86 -12.94
CA VAL A 245 8.46 15.02 -13.31
C VAL A 245 7.57 16.15 -13.82
N ALA A 246 6.63 15.86 -14.74
CA ALA A 246 5.70 16.84 -15.27
C ALA A 246 4.86 17.49 -14.17
N ARG A 247 4.37 16.70 -13.20
CA ARG A 247 3.61 17.18 -12.06
C ARG A 247 4.39 18.20 -11.24
N LEU A 248 5.62 17.87 -10.84
CA LEU A 248 6.45 18.77 -10.03
C LEU A 248 6.82 20.04 -10.78
N SER A 249 7.16 19.91 -12.07
CA SER A 249 7.43 21.06 -12.91
C SER A 249 6.21 21.98 -13.02
N LEU A 250 5.01 21.42 -13.25
CA LEU A 250 3.77 22.20 -13.31
C LEU A 250 3.45 22.92 -11.98
N VAL A 251 3.66 22.25 -10.83
CA VAL A 251 3.51 22.88 -9.51
C VAL A 251 4.49 24.04 -9.34
N ALA A 252 5.75 23.86 -9.72
CA ALA A 252 6.76 24.92 -9.64
C ALA A 252 6.45 26.10 -10.58
N PHE A 253 5.99 25.83 -11.81
CA PHE A 253 5.57 26.89 -12.75
C PHE A 253 4.31 27.64 -12.29
N ALA A 254 3.39 26.95 -11.60
CA ALA A 254 2.23 27.58 -11.00
C ALA A 254 2.64 28.51 -9.84
N TRP A 255 3.59 28.06 -9.01
CA TRP A 255 4.11 28.86 -7.90
C TRP A 255 4.71 30.20 -8.35
N GLN A 256 5.45 30.22 -9.46
CA GLN A 256 5.97 31.47 -10.05
C GLN A 256 4.89 32.49 -10.41
N ARG A 257 3.66 32.02 -10.64
CA ARG A 257 2.48 32.84 -10.94
C ARG A 257 1.62 33.10 -9.70
N GLN A 258 2.16 32.89 -8.51
CA GLN A 258 1.45 33.03 -7.22
C GLN A 258 0.24 32.10 -7.10
N MET A 259 0.25 30.94 -7.79
CA MET A 259 -0.78 29.91 -7.70
C MET A 259 -0.23 28.69 -6.99
N ASP A 260 -0.86 28.31 -5.88
CA ASP A 260 -0.45 27.13 -5.12
C ASP A 260 -1.19 25.87 -5.62
N TRP A 261 -0.53 25.07 -6.45
CA TRP A 261 -1.02 23.77 -6.91
C TRP A 261 -0.42 22.60 -6.13
N SER A 262 0.37 22.87 -5.08
CA SER A 262 1.04 21.81 -4.34
C SER A 262 0.11 21.17 -3.29
N GLN A 263 -1.03 21.78 -2.97
CA GLN A 263 -1.99 21.28 -1.98
C GLN A 263 -3.45 21.54 -2.41
N GLY A 264 -4.40 20.98 -1.64
CA GLY A 264 -5.83 21.20 -1.81
C GLY A 264 -6.42 20.61 -3.11
N THR A 265 -7.55 21.16 -3.55
CA THR A 265 -8.31 20.65 -4.70
C THR A 265 -7.57 20.78 -6.02
N SER A 266 -6.79 21.86 -6.21
CA SER A 266 -5.94 22.06 -7.39
C SER A 266 -4.92 20.93 -7.55
N HIS A 267 -4.31 20.51 -6.44
CA HIS A 267 -3.38 19.39 -6.42
C HIS A 267 -4.07 18.07 -6.82
N THR A 268 -5.26 17.81 -6.27
CA THR A 268 -6.06 16.62 -6.60
C THR A 268 -6.42 16.57 -8.09
N TRP A 269 -6.92 17.68 -8.65
CA TRP A 269 -7.28 17.77 -10.07
C TRP A 269 -6.08 17.59 -10.99
N LEU A 270 -4.97 18.26 -10.70
CA LEU A 270 -3.72 18.07 -11.43
C LEU A 270 -3.32 16.59 -11.45
N GLY A 271 -3.43 15.93 -10.29
CA GLY A 271 -3.12 14.52 -10.16
C GLY A 271 -4.03 13.60 -10.98
N ILE A 272 -5.34 13.84 -10.96
CA ILE A 272 -6.32 13.06 -11.73
C ILE A 272 -6.08 13.22 -13.24
N VAL A 273 -5.89 14.46 -13.71
CA VAL A 273 -5.67 14.74 -15.13
C VAL A 273 -4.40 14.06 -15.64
N LEU A 274 -3.29 14.22 -14.92
CA LEU A 274 -2.02 13.59 -15.30
C LEU A 274 -2.12 12.06 -15.25
N PHE A 275 -2.80 11.49 -14.25
CA PHE A 275 -3.03 10.05 -14.17
C PHE A 275 -3.81 9.51 -15.38
N VAL A 276 -4.88 10.20 -15.79
CA VAL A 276 -5.68 9.81 -16.97
C VAL A 276 -4.84 9.88 -18.24
N ILE A 277 -4.00 10.91 -18.38
CA ILE A 277 -3.06 11.03 -19.50
C ILE A 277 -2.06 9.87 -19.49
N SER A 278 -1.44 9.57 -18.35
CA SER A 278 -0.52 8.43 -18.20
C SER A 278 -1.18 7.10 -18.56
N LEU A 279 -2.41 6.86 -18.09
CA LEU A 279 -3.15 5.65 -18.42
C LEU A 279 -3.42 5.56 -19.93
N ALA A 280 -3.81 6.66 -20.58
CA ALA A 280 -3.99 6.71 -22.02
C ALA A 280 -2.68 6.42 -22.78
N LEU A 281 -1.55 6.95 -22.31
CA LEU A 281 -0.23 6.69 -22.89
C LEU A 281 0.22 5.24 -22.70
N VAL A 282 -0.06 4.62 -21.56
CA VAL A 282 0.18 3.19 -21.33
C VAL A 282 -0.65 2.33 -22.28
N LEU A 283 -1.94 2.63 -22.44
CA LEU A 283 -2.81 1.91 -23.39
C LEU A 283 -2.37 2.13 -24.84
N SER A 284 -1.96 3.36 -25.19
CA SER A 284 -1.38 3.67 -26.50
C SER A 284 -0.09 2.89 -26.75
N THR A 285 0.75 2.73 -25.71
CA THR A 285 1.99 1.97 -25.79
C THR A 285 1.73 0.49 -25.96
N ASP A 286 0.71 -0.08 -25.29
CA ASP A 286 0.28 -1.45 -25.54
C ASP A 286 -0.13 -1.66 -27.01
N GLN A 287 -0.89 -0.72 -27.60
CA GLN A 287 -1.26 -0.81 -29.01
C GLN A 287 -0.04 -0.69 -29.94
N PHE A 288 0.91 0.16 -29.61
CA PHE A 288 2.17 0.29 -30.34
C PHE A 288 3.02 -0.98 -30.24
N LEU A 289 3.16 -1.57 -29.04
CA LEU A 289 3.86 -2.84 -28.85
C LEU A 289 3.15 -3.99 -29.57
N GLN A 290 1.82 -3.97 -29.64
CA GLN A 290 1.05 -4.97 -30.41
C GLN A 290 1.28 -4.83 -31.91
N PHE A 291 1.47 -3.61 -32.41
CA PHE A 291 1.84 -3.36 -33.80
C PHE A 291 3.24 -3.93 -34.10
N LEU A 292 4.22 -3.70 -33.23
CA LEU A 292 5.60 -4.18 -33.40
C LEU A 292 5.75 -5.70 -33.18
N ILE A 293 5.06 -6.23 -32.18
CA ILE A 293 5.15 -7.63 -31.75
C ILE A 293 3.72 -8.20 -31.76
N PRO A 294 3.25 -8.69 -32.92
CA PRO A 294 1.93 -9.31 -33.02
C PRO A 294 1.81 -10.49 -32.05
N GLY A 295 1.08 -10.28 -30.95
CA GLY A 295 0.88 -11.27 -29.90
C GLY A 295 -0.24 -10.84 -28.96
N GLY A 296 -1.29 -11.66 -28.86
CA GLY A 296 -2.47 -11.41 -28.03
C GLY A 296 -3.78 -11.63 -28.79
N LYS A 297 -4.82 -12.07 -28.08
CA LYS A 297 -6.11 -12.47 -28.68
C LYS A 297 -7.11 -11.31 -28.85
N VAL A 298 -6.85 -10.15 -28.23
CA VAL A 298 -7.77 -9.01 -28.19
C VAL A 298 -7.01 -7.71 -28.48
N ARG A 299 -7.50 -6.90 -29.42
CA ARG A 299 -7.08 -5.48 -29.60
C ARG A 299 -8.05 -4.56 -28.85
N VAL A 300 -7.56 -3.45 -28.28
CA VAL A 300 -8.43 -2.41 -27.68
C VAL A 300 -9.45 -1.92 -28.71
N GLY A 301 -9.01 -1.73 -29.96
CA GLY A 301 -9.86 -1.35 -31.08
C GLY A 301 -11.00 -2.34 -31.36
N ASP A 302 -10.81 -3.64 -31.12
CA ASP A 302 -11.86 -4.65 -31.35
C ASP A 302 -12.98 -4.56 -30.31
N TYR A 303 -12.68 -4.11 -29.09
CA TYR A 303 -13.69 -3.92 -28.03
C TYR A 303 -14.56 -2.69 -28.31
N PHE A 304 -13.94 -1.55 -28.63
CA PHE A 304 -14.68 -0.34 -29.03
C PHE A 304 -15.45 -0.55 -30.34
N ARG A 305 -14.86 -1.26 -31.32
CA ARG A 305 -15.54 -1.60 -32.57
C ARG A 305 -16.72 -2.56 -32.34
N LYS A 306 -16.59 -3.58 -31.48
CA LYS A 306 -17.71 -4.47 -31.10
C LYS A 306 -18.84 -3.72 -30.39
N ASN A 307 -18.52 -2.85 -29.44
CA ASN A 307 -19.56 -2.09 -28.71
C ASN A 307 -20.20 -0.99 -29.57
N ALA A 308 -19.47 -0.36 -30.49
CA ALA A 308 -20.05 0.54 -31.47
C ALA A 308 -21.03 -0.18 -32.42
N TYR A 309 -20.74 -1.44 -32.78
CA TYR A 309 -21.61 -2.27 -33.63
C TYR A 309 -22.93 -2.65 -32.94
N TYR A 310 -22.91 -2.90 -31.62
CA TYR A 310 -24.12 -3.16 -30.82
C TYR A 310 -25.04 -1.92 -30.69
N TYR A 311 -24.50 -0.71 -30.84
CA TYR A 311 -25.26 0.54 -30.75
C TYR A 311 -25.74 1.08 -32.11
N TYR A 312 -25.13 0.66 -33.23
CA TYR A 312 -25.45 1.13 -34.58
C TYR A 312 -25.97 0.05 -35.53
N GLY A 313 -26.49 -1.08 -35.00
CA GLY A 313 -27.33 -2.01 -35.76
C GLY A 313 -26.64 -2.65 -36.96
N GLY A 314 -25.76 -3.60 -36.72
CA GLY A 314 -25.23 -4.47 -37.77
C GLY A 314 -25.57 -5.93 -37.52
N ASP A 315 -26.76 -6.34 -37.96
CA ASP A 315 -26.98 -7.71 -38.39
C ASP A 315 -26.11 -7.95 -39.64
N GLU A 316 -25.56 -9.16 -39.80
CA GLU A 316 -24.63 -9.54 -40.89
C GLU A 316 -23.16 -9.12 -40.69
N TYR A 317 -22.41 -9.82 -39.83
CA TYR A 317 -21.03 -10.30 -40.14
C TYR A 317 -20.51 -11.22 -39.01
N PHE A 318 -21.17 -12.37 -38.81
CA PHE A 318 -20.57 -13.51 -38.09
C PHE A 318 -20.97 -14.82 -38.77
N LYS A 319 -20.63 -14.95 -40.06
CA LYS A 319 -20.32 -16.26 -40.62
C LYS A 319 -18.86 -16.52 -40.30
N ASP A 320 -18.61 -17.37 -39.32
CA ASP A 320 -17.29 -17.95 -39.03
C ASP A 320 -16.67 -18.51 -40.33
N PRO A 321 -15.53 -17.97 -40.83
CA PRO A 321 -14.75 -18.64 -41.86
C PRO A 321 -13.58 -19.38 -41.21
N ALA A 322 -13.88 -20.18 -40.19
CA ALA A 322 -13.02 -21.23 -39.65
C ALA A 322 -13.78 -21.88 -38.49
N ALA A 323 -14.70 -22.80 -38.83
CA ALA A 323 -14.90 -23.92 -37.95
C ALA A 323 -13.53 -24.59 -37.79
N GLU A 324 -12.83 -24.30 -36.68
CA GLU A 324 -11.73 -25.13 -36.21
C GLU A 324 -12.22 -26.58 -36.27
N PRO A 325 -11.39 -27.53 -36.75
CA PRO A 325 -11.81 -28.91 -36.86
C PRO A 325 -12.35 -29.33 -35.50
N THR A 326 -13.64 -29.71 -35.48
CA THR A 326 -14.34 -30.23 -34.32
C THR A 326 -13.40 -31.19 -33.63
N ALA A 327 -12.84 -30.77 -32.49
CA ALA A 327 -12.03 -31.64 -31.67
C ALA A 327 -12.90 -32.87 -31.42
N SER A 328 -12.45 -34.01 -31.92
CA SER A 328 -13.10 -35.30 -31.69
C SER A 328 -13.48 -35.35 -30.21
N PRO A 329 -14.71 -35.75 -29.85
CA PRO A 329 -15.10 -35.82 -28.46
C PRO A 329 -14.17 -36.82 -27.77
N THR A 330 -13.12 -36.30 -27.13
CA THR A 330 -12.32 -37.11 -26.21
C THR A 330 -13.32 -37.57 -25.17
N SER A 331 -13.52 -38.88 -25.09
CA SER A 331 -14.37 -39.51 -24.12
C SER A 331 -14.16 -38.83 -22.76
N PRO A 332 -15.24 -38.42 -22.05
CA PRO A 332 -15.10 -37.81 -20.75
C PRO A 332 -14.33 -38.80 -19.88
N LYS A 333 -13.08 -38.46 -19.55
CA LYS A 333 -12.34 -39.22 -18.54
C LYS A 333 -13.21 -39.20 -17.30
N SER A 334 -13.50 -40.39 -16.78
CA SER A 334 -14.40 -40.61 -15.65
C SER A 334 -14.11 -39.61 -14.54
N ALA A 335 -15.18 -39.05 -13.95
CA ALA A 335 -15.06 -38.20 -12.77
C ALA A 335 -14.14 -38.85 -11.72
N PRO A 336 -13.37 -38.07 -10.94
CA PRO A 336 -12.43 -38.63 -9.99
C PRO A 336 -13.21 -39.55 -9.03
N GLY A 337 -12.74 -40.79 -8.85
CA GLY A 337 -13.40 -41.75 -7.97
C GLY A 337 -13.55 -41.17 -6.55
N ALA A 338 -14.59 -41.58 -5.82
CA ALA A 338 -14.91 -41.07 -4.48
C ALA A 338 -13.69 -41.05 -3.52
N GLY A 339 -12.77 -42.02 -3.65
CA GLY A 339 -11.52 -42.08 -2.88
C GLY A 339 -10.59 -40.87 -3.04
N SER A 340 -10.55 -40.25 -4.22
CA SER A 340 -9.72 -39.05 -4.48
C SER A 340 -10.28 -37.78 -3.82
N TRP A 341 -11.61 -37.68 -3.74
CA TRP A 341 -12.28 -36.60 -3.02
C TRP A 341 -12.16 -36.77 -1.50
N LEU A 342 -12.22 -38.01 -1.02
CA LEU A 342 -11.95 -38.32 0.39
C LEU A 342 -10.52 -37.93 0.78
N THR A 343 -9.51 -38.19 -0.05
CA THR A 343 -8.13 -37.76 0.23
C THR A 343 -7.99 -36.24 0.28
N ALA A 344 -8.61 -35.52 -0.67
CA ALA A 344 -8.63 -34.05 -0.67
C ALA A 344 -9.27 -33.47 0.61
N VAL A 345 -10.39 -34.05 1.05
CA VAL A 345 -11.07 -33.65 2.30
C VAL A 345 -10.21 -33.98 3.51
N CYS A 346 -9.67 -35.20 3.62
CA CYS A 346 -8.83 -35.58 4.77
C CYS A 346 -7.58 -34.71 4.91
N LEU A 347 -6.95 -34.32 3.81
CA LEU A 347 -5.76 -33.47 3.83
C LEU A 347 -6.05 -32.00 4.11
N SER A 348 -7.24 -31.50 3.75
CA SER A 348 -7.65 -30.12 4.05
C SER A 348 -8.35 -29.97 5.40
N ALA A 349 -8.90 -31.04 5.97
CA ALA A 349 -9.61 -31.04 7.26
C ALA A 349 -8.83 -30.45 8.46
N PRO A 350 -7.48 -30.51 8.53
CA PRO A 350 -6.73 -29.84 9.59
C PRO A 350 -6.66 -28.30 9.45
N LEU A 351 -6.83 -27.75 8.24
CA LEU A 351 -6.66 -26.31 7.98
C LEU A 351 -7.60 -25.41 8.79
N PRO A 352 -8.90 -25.74 8.99
CA PRO A 352 -9.76 -25.00 9.90
C PRO A 352 -9.24 -24.90 11.34
N LEU A 353 -8.53 -25.91 11.85
CA LEU A 353 -7.92 -25.84 13.18
C LEU A 353 -6.79 -24.80 13.21
N VAL A 354 -6.02 -24.70 12.13
CA VAL A 354 -5.01 -23.63 11.96
C VAL A 354 -5.69 -22.26 11.89
N GLY A 355 -6.85 -22.15 11.23
CA GLY A 355 -7.67 -20.93 11.21
C GLY A 355 -8.17 -20.54 12.60
N LEU A 356 -8.67 -21.49 13.39
CA LEU A 356 -9.10 -21.25 14.77
C LEU A 356 -7.92 -20.87 15.68
N TYR A 357 -6.76 -21.52 15.50
CA TYR A 357 -5.52 -21.16 16.19
C TYR A 357 -5.11 -19.71 15.87
N GLN A 358 -5.16 -19.30 14.60
CA GLN A 358 -4.95 -17.91 14.20
C GLN A 358 -5.95 -16.98 14.91
N LEU A 359 -7.25 -17.26 14.90
CA LEU A 359 -8.23 -16.36 15.56
C LEU A 359 -7.98 -16.17 17.07
N THR A 360 -7.44 -17.17 17.76
CA THR A 360 -7.23 -17.13 19.22
C THR A 360 -5.87 -16.56 19.62
N HIS A 361 -4.84 -16.74 18.81
CA HIS A 361 -3.47 -16.29 19.11
C HIS A 361 -3.09 -15.03 18.34
N PHE A 362 -3.99 -14.54 17.48
CA PHE A 362 -3.76 -13.47 16.51
C PHE A 362 -4.77 -12.31 16.52
N PRO A 363 -5.28 -11.83 17.68
CA PRO A 363 -6.31 -10.79 17.71
C PRO A 363 -5.80 -9.43 17.19
N SER A 364 -4.55 -9.05 17.47
CA SER A 364 -3.99 -7.74 17.11
C SER A 364 -3.68 -7.53 15.63
N ALA A 365 -3.63 -8.60 14.83
CA ALA A 365 -3.47 -8.49 13.37
C ALA A 365 -4.80 -8.42 12.61
N ILE A 366 -5.91 -8.73 13.30
CA ILE A 366 -7.28 -8.74 12.76
C ILE A 366 -8.05 -7.48 13.17
N VAL A 367 -7.73 -6.92 14.34
CA VAL A 367 -8.16 -5.57 14.68
C VAL A 367 -7.28 -4.62 13.86
N PRO A 368 -7.84 -3.80 12.95
CA PRO A 368 -7.06 -2.71 12.36
C PRO A 368 -6.42 -1.99 13.53
N THR A 369 -5.09 -1.88 13.54
CA THR A 369 -4.40 -0.97 14.46
C THR A 369 -5.25 0.28 14.46
N ILE A 370 -5.84 0.61 15.63
CA ILE A 370 -6.69 1.79 15.79
C ILE A 370 -5.96 2.87 15.06
N SER A 371 -6.55 3.34 13.96
CA SER A 371 -5.87 4.28 13.09
C SER A 371 -5.44 5.41 14.00
N THR A 372 -4.15 5.67 14.03
CA THR A 372 -3.58 6.80 14.76
C THR A 372 -4.19 8.13 14.32
N ALA A 373 -5.02 8.10 13.27
CA ALA A 373 -5.93 9.14 12.81
C ALA A 373 -6.84 9.78 13.86
N ASP A 374 -7.11 9.15 15.01
CA ASP A 374 -8.06 9.67 16.01
C ASP A 374 -7.42 10.52 17.13
N VAL A 375 -6.11 10.72 17.15
CA VAL A 375 -5.51 11.69 18.09
C VAL A 375 -5.34 13.04 17.43
N ALA A 376 -6.34 13.88 17.67
CA ALA A 376 -6.30 15.30 17.40
C ALA A 376 -6.05 16.06 18.71
N PHE A 377 -5.00 16.88 18.73
CA PHE A 377 -4.83 17.91 19.75
C PHE A 377 -5.56 19.16 19.30
N ASP A 378 -6.19 19.85 20.25
CA ASP A 378 -6.58 21.23 20.02
C ASP A 378 -5.30 22.05 19.76
N GLU A 379 -5.37 23.03 18.87
CA GLU A 379 -4.26 23.93 18.61
C GLU A 379 -3.84 24.61 19.92
N PHE A 380 -2.59 24.42 20.36
CA PHE A 380 -2.08 25.01 21.60
C PHE A 380 -1.98 26.54 21.48
N GLY A 381 -1.84 27.02 20.24
CA GLY A 381 -1.72 28.42 19.90
C GLY A 381 -0.33 28.98 20.18
N ALA A 382 -0.06 30.16 19.61
CA ALA A 382 1.22 30.84 19.79
C ALA A 382 1.56 31.02 21.28
N ALA A 383 0.57 31.35 22.12
CA ALA A 383 0.76 31.63 23.55
C ALA A 383 1.16 30.42 24.41
N ALA A 384 1.11 29.18 23.89
CA ALA A 384 1.51 28.00 24.64
C ALA A 384 3.00 28.01 25.04
N LEU A 385 3.83 28.73 24.28
CA LEU A 385 5.22 29.00 24.64
C LEU A 385 5.42 30.50 24.92
N PRO A 386 6.42 30.86 25.76
CA PRO A 386 6.73 32.25 26.03
C PRO A 386 7.24 32.99 24.79
N GLU A 387 7.17 34.32 24.78
CA GLU A 387 7.76 35.16 23.74
C GLU A 387 9.29 35.04 23.69
N THR A 388 9.92 34.66 24.81
CA THR A 388 11.36 34.39 24.88
C THR A 388 11.63 32.98 25.39
N LEU A 389 12.49 32.24 24.71
CA LEU A 389 12.89 30.87 25.08
C LEU A 389 14.42 30.74 24.92
N GLY A 390 15.14 30.41 26.01
CA GLY A 390 16.61 30.27 25.97
C GLY A 390 17.36 31.52 25.48
N GLY A 391 16.79 32.72 25.68
CA GLY A 391 17.32 33.98 25.16
C GLY A 391 17.05 34.25 23.67
N PHE A 392 16.23 33.42 23.00
CA PHE A 392 15.71 33.69 21.66
C PHE A 392 14.34 34.34 21.74
N SER A 393 14.00 35.23 20.81
CA SER A 393 12.68 35.88 20.72
C SER A 393 11.82 35.21 19.66
N ARG A 394 10.54 34.97 19.98
CA ARG A 394 9.58 34.36 19.04
C ARG A 394 9.33 35.31 17.88
N THR A 395 9.35 34.76 16.68
CA THR A 395 9.12 35.48 15.43
C THR A 395 7.92 34.97 14.67
N ASP A 396 7.56 33.69 14.85
CA ASP A 396 6.48 33.06 14.10
C ASP A 396 5.87 31.87 14.86
N TYR A 397 4.62 31.55 14.53
CA TYR A 397 3.91 30.35 14.96
C TYR A 397 3.05 29.84 13.80
N THR A 398 3.21 28.58 13.45
CA THR A 398 2.49 27.96 12.33
C THR A 398 2.03 26.55 12.68
N THR A 399 0.88 26.18 12.15
CA THR A 399 0.35 24.81 12.18
C THR A 399 0.47 24.25 10.77
N ILE A 400 1.08 23.07 10.64
CA ILE A 400 1.32 22.38 9.37
C ILE A 400 0.53 21.09 9.39
N GLN A 401 -0.29 20.88 8.36
CA GLN A 401 -0.95 19.62 8.09
C GLN A 401 -0.35 19.00 6.82
N ARG A 402 0.25 17.83 7.00
CA ARG A 402 0.88 16.99 5.97
C ARG A 402 -0.04 15.85 5.59
N VAL A 403 0.37 15.07 4.59
CA VAL A 403 -0.36 13.87 4.18
C VAL A 403 -0.30 12.78 5.25
N GLU A 404 -1.31 11.92 5.30
CA GLU A 404 -1.33 10.78 6.22
C GLU A 404 -0.14 9.84 5.96
N GLY A 405 0.57 9.45 7.04
CA GLY A 405 1.80 8.65 6.95
C GLY A 405 3.06 9.44 6.62
N ASP A 406 3.05 10.78 6.70
CA ASP A 406 4.26 11.59 6.57
C ASP A 406 5.32 11.21 7.62
N PRO A 407 6.60 11.03 7.26
CA PRO A 407 7.66 10.68 8.20
C PRO A 407 7.84 11.68 9.35
N MET A 408 7.49 12.95 9.15
CA MET A 408 7.55 14.01 10.16
C MET A 408 6.21 14.19 10.91
N GLY A 409 5.31 13.22 10.84
CA GLY A 409 3.97 13.30 11.43
C GLY A 409 2.99 14.10 10.55
N ARG A 410 1.72 13.67 10.56
CA ARG A 410 0.65 14.30 9.78
C ARG A 410 0.40 15.74 10.23
N ASP A 411 0.35 15.99 11.52
CA ASP A 411 0.03 17.28 12.11
C ASP A 411 1.24 17.79 12.90
N SER A 412 1.50 19.09 12.80
CA SER A 412 2.67 19.74 13.41
C SER A 412 2.33 21.15 13.85
N GLN A 413 2.65 21.49 15.10
CA GLN A 413 2.59 22.85 15.60
C GLN A 413 4.00 23.35 15.85
N GLN A 414 4.40 24.43 15.17
CA GLN A 414 5.78 24.92 15.15
C GLN A 414 5.88 26.35 15.66
N TRP A 415 6.85 26.61 16.53
CA TRP A 415 7.24 27.95 16.95
C TRP A 415 8.65 28.25 16.47
N THR A 416 8.83 29.42 15.84
CA THR A 416 10.14 29.85 15.36
C THR A 416 10.62 31.05 16.16
N TYR A 417 11.82 30.93 16.69
CA TYR A 417 12.53 31.92 17.47
C TYR A 417 13.84 32.33 16.79
N ARG A 418 14.31 33.56 17.06
CA ARG A 418 15.58 34.07 16.53
C ARG A 418 16.43 34.75 17.60
N ARG A 419 17.75 34.62 17.45
CA ARG A 419 18.77 35.35 18.22
C ARG A 419 19.93 35.69 17.30
N GLY A 420 19.94 36.92 16.78
CA GLY A 420 20.87 37.31 15.72
C GLY A 420 20.70 36.44 14.47
N PRO A 421 21.77 35.82 13.93
CA PRO A 421 21.68 34.94 12.76
C PRO A 421 21.18 33.53 13.09
N VAL A 422 21.09 33.16 14.37
CA VAL A 422 20.71 31.81 14.79
C VAL A 422 19.18 31.71 14.87
N THR A 423 18.63 30.70 14.20
CA THR A 423 17.19 30.38 14.24
C THR A 423 16.98 29.13 15.08
N LEU A 424 16.04 29.19 16.03
CA LEU A 424 15.60 28.06 16.84
C LEU A 424 14.15 27.75 16.47
N ARG A 425 13.88 26.51 16.07
CA ARG A 425 12.53 26.04 15.78
C ARG A 425 12.21 24.90 16.71
N VAL A 426 11.06 24.98 17.37
CA VAL A 426 10.50 23.89 18.17
C VAL A 426 9.21 23.43 17.55
N SER A 427 8.96 22.12 17.57
CA SER A 427 7.73 21.54 17.06
C SER A 427 7.22 20.40 17.93
N VAL A 428 5.91 20.25 17.91
CA VAL A 428 5.20 19.05 18.38
C VAL A 428 4.56 18.40 17.17
N ASP A 429 5.00 17.19 16.85
CA ASP A 429 4.65 16.47 15.63
C ASP A 429 3.91 15.16 15.99
N TYR A 430 2.79 14.88 15.32
CA TYR A 430 1.91 13.74 15.61
C TYR A 430 1.05 13.34 14.39
N PRO A 431 0.43 12.15 14.36
CA PRO A 431 0.70 11.02 15.25
C PRO A 431 1.90 10.21 14.76
N TYR A 432 2.58 9.53 15.70
CA TYR A 432 3.57 8.50 15.41
C TYR A 432 3.11 7.14 15.92
N ASP A 433 3.33 6.10 15.12
CA ASP A 433 2.98 4.72 15.47
C ASP A 433 4.00 4.06 16.43
N GLY A 434 5.05 4.78 16.79
CA GLY A 434 6.14 4.30 17.65
C GLY A 434 7.22 5.35 17.85
N VAL A 435 8.20 5.04 18.71
CA VAL A 435 9.39 5.89 18.92
C VAL A 435 10.17 6.04 17.61
N HIS A 436 10.35 7.28 17.16
CA HIS A 436 10.87 7.60 15.84
C HIS A 436 12.24 8.29 15.90
N ASP A 437 13.19 7.82 15.09
CA ASP A 437 14.49 8.49 14.90
C ASP A 437 14.35 9.62 13.87
N LEU A 438 14.28 10.84 14.37
CA LEU A 438 14.05 12.02 13.56
C LEU A 438 15.22 12.38 12.63
N LEU A 439 16.44 11.88 12.91
CA LEU A 439 17.60 12.12 12.05
C LEU A 439 17.40 11.50 10.66
N ILE A 440 16.63 10.42 10.54
CA ILE A 440 16.27 9.81 9.26
C ILE A 440 15.48 10.80 8.39
N CYS A 441 14.52 11.52 8.99
CA CYS A 441 13.74 12.53 8.29
C CYS A 441 14.61 13.71 7.84
N TYR A 442 15.52 14.16 8.71
CA TYR A 442 16.44 15.24 8.42
C TYR A 442 17.44 14.88 7.31
N GLU A 443 17.96 13.65 7.33
CA GLU A 443 18.79 13.10 6.26
C GLU A 443 18.01 13.02 4.93
N ALA A 444 16.74 12.61 4.97
CA ALA A 444 15.87 12.53 3.79
C ALA A 444 15.57 13.89 3.15
N ILE A 445 15.69 14.99 3.91
CA ILE A 445 15.58 16.37 3.41
C ILE A 445 16.97 17.03 3.26
N GLY A 446 18.03 16.25 3.16
CA GLY A 446 19.34 16.71 2.69
C GLY A 446 20.29 17.25 3.77
N TRP A 447 20.02 17.01 5.06
CA TRP A 447 21.02 17.22 6.10
C TRP A 447 22.02 16.07 6.11
N ARG A 448 23.31 16.40 6.25
CA ARG A 448 24.33 15.41 6.59
C ARG A 448 24.44 15.34 8.10
N ILE A 449 24.34 14.13 8.65
CA ILE A 449 24.53 13.87 10.08
C ILE A 449 26.03 13.67 10.33
N ASP A 450 26.66 14.58 11.07
CA ASP A 450 28.08 14.48 11.41
C ASP A 450 28.27 13.73 12.73
N GLU A 451 27.37 13.93 13.69
CA GLU A 451 27.37 13.26 15.00
C GLU A 451 25.94 12.93 15.43
N GLN A 452 25.74 11.83 16.14
CA GLN A 452 24.47 11.46 16.75
C GLN A 452 24.71 10.71 18.07
N ARG A 453 23.90 11.00 19.10
CA ARG A 453 23.94 10.33 20.41
C ARG A 453 22.60 10.39 21.14
N ILE A 454 22.32 9.44 22.02
CA ILE A 454 21.23 9.57 23.00
C ILE A 454 21.83 10.06 24.31
N ALA A 455 21.41 11.24 24.75
CA ALA A 455 21.64 11.67 26.12
C ALA A 455 20.54 11.04 27.00
N ALA A 456 20.92 10.12 27.87
CA ALA A 456 20.02 9.46 28.83
C ALA A 456 20.60 9.55 30.24
N PHE A 457 19.75 9.37 31.25
CA PHE A 457 20.16 9.35 32.65
C PHE A 457 21.19 8.22 32.89
N GLN A 458 22.46 8.57 33.09
CA GLN A 458 23.48 7.66 33.61
C GLN A 458 24.00 8.15 34.96
N SER A 459 24.20 7.22 35.90
CA SER A 459 24.79 7.49 37.21
C SER A 459 26.24 7.98 37.07
N GLY A 460 26.45 9.30 37.00
CA GLY A 460 27.74 9.98 36.87
C GLY A 460 27.61 11.49 37.09
N THR A 461 28.71 12.25 37.25
CA THR A 461 28.75 13.59 37.89
C THR A 461 28.50 14.83 37.01
N ASP A 462 28.11 14.73 35.74
CA ASP A 462 27.93 15.88 34.84
C ASP A 462 26.48 16.09 34.32
N VAL A 463 26.26 17.15 33.53
CA VAL A 463 24.98 17.77 33.08
C VAL A 463 23.86 16.79 32.64
N GLU A 464 24.21 15.55 32.27
CA GLU A 464 23.29 14.43 32.05
C GLU A 464 22.44 14.05 33.29
N ARG A 465 22.78 14.54 34.49
CA ARG A 465 22.02 14.31 35.74
C ARG A 465 20.64 14.95 35.82
N THR A 466 20.30 15.90 34.95
CA THR A 466 19.08 16.74 35.08
C THR A 466 18.04 16.54 33.99
N LEU A 467 18.24 15.60 33.06
CA LEU A 467 17.29 15.36 31.97
C LEU A 467 16.04 14.66 32.51
N SER A 468 14.86 15.12 32.09
CA SER A 468 13.56 14.56 32.50
C SER A 468 13.21 13.26 31.76
N GLY A 469 14.12 12.76 30.93
CA GLY A 469 13.97 11.59 30.07
C GLY A 469 15.00 11.58 28.94
N PRO A 470 15.07 10.50 28.16
CA PRO A 470 16.05 10.37 27.07
C PRO A 470 15.84 11.43 25.97
N VAL A 471 16.94 11.90 25.41
CA VAL A 471 16.99 12.91 24.33
C VAL A 471 17.91 12.42 23.22
N GLY A 472 17.37 12.29 22.01
CA GLY A 472 18.18 12.11 20.81
C GLY A 472 18.80 13.44 20.41
N ILE A 473 20.11 13.44 20.17
CA ILE A 473 20.88 14.62 19.78
C ILE A 473 21.57 14.30 18.45
N GLY A 474 21.46 15.23 17.49
CA GLY A 474 22.20 15.15 16.22
C GLY A 474 22.87 16.47 15.86
N VAL A 475 24.16 16.40 15.52
CA VAL A 475 24.90 17.51 14.93
C VAL A 475 24.88 17.31 13.43
N MET A 476 24.40 18.32 12.71
CA MET A 476 24.12 18.21 11.29
C MET A 476 24.67 19.41 10.53
N GLN A 477 24.90 19.23 9.23
CA GLN A 477 25.23 20.32 8.34
C GLN A 477 24.55 20.16 6.99
N ARG A 478 24.27 21.29 6.35
CA ARG A 478 23.67 21.32 5.02
C ARG A 478 24.30 22.45 4.19
N PRO A 479 24.84 22.17 2.99
CA PRO A 479 25.45 23.19 2.14
C PRO A 479 24.51 24.37 1.93
N LEU A 480 24.99 25.60 2.10
CA LEU A 480 24.24 26.88 2.03
C LEU A 480 23.27 27.16 3.19
N TYR A 481 22.93 26.17 4.01
CA TYR A 481 22.07 26.32 5.20
C TYR A 481 22.86 26.35 6.51
N GLY A 482 24.16 26.03 6.45
CA GLY A 482 25.08 26.07 7.58
C GLY A 482 25.02 24.80 8.43
N HIS A 483 25.10 24.98 9.74
CA HIS A 483 25.12 23.93 10.74
C HIS A 483 23.81 23.93 11.53
N ALA A 484 23.39 22.74 11.97
CA ALA A 484 22.26 22.60 12.87
C ALA A 484 22.51 21.59 13.97
N LEU A 485 21.80 21.81 15.07
CA LEU A 485 21.74 20.93 16.22
C LEU A 485 20.27 20.52 16.42
N LEU A 486 20.03 19.21 16.39
CA LEU A 486 18.71 18.61 16.55
C LEU A 486 18.59 17.96 17.92
N PHE A 487 17.50 18.24 18.62
CA PHE A 487 17.09 17.54 19.83
C PHE A 487 15.70 16.96 19.64
N PHE A 488 15.48 15.73 20.05
CA PHE A 488 14.16 15.11 19.94
C PHE A 488 13.88 14.03 20.99
N SER A 489 12.60 13.84 21.29
CA SER A 489 12.05 12.81 22.17
C SER A 489 10.63 12.48 21.74
N SER A 490 10.21 11.24 21.93
CA SER A 490 8.81 10.81 21.77
C SER A 490 8.17 10.67 23.15
N ALA A 491 6.95 11.17 23.34
CA ALA A 491 6.13 10.85 24.50
C ALA A 491 5.02 9.87 24.13
N ASP A 492 4.76 8.91 25.02
CA ASP A 492 3.57 8.06 24.91
C ASP A 492 2.32 8.72 25.52
N ASN A 493 1.20 8.00 25.51
CA ASN A 493 -0.07 8.49 26.07
C ASN A 493 -0.10 8.62 27.60
N ARG A 494 0.94 8.14 28.30
CA ARG A 494 1.15 8.30 29.74
C ARG A 494 2.11 9.44 30.05
N GLY A 495 2.72 10.03 29.03
CA GLY A 495 3.76 11.05 29.17
C GLY A 495 5.15 10.48 29.45
N GLU A 496 5.35 9.16 29.31
CA GLU A 496 6.69 8.56 29.37
C GLU A 496 7.49 8.95 28.14
N LEU A 497 8.74 9.34 28.36
CA LEU A 497 9.62 9.87 27.34
C LEU A 497 10.57 8.79 26.83
N HIS A 498 10.73 8.75 25.51
CA HIS A 498 11.57 7.81 24.79
C HIS A 498 12.42 8.56 23.76
N ALA A 499 13.60 8.04 23.45
CA ALA A 499 14.37 8.45 22.28
C ALA A 499 15.04 7.20 21.71
N LYS A 500 15.23 7.19 20.40
CA LYS A 500 15.86 6.07 19.71
C LYS A 500 16.66 6.59 18.54
N LEU A 501 17.90 6.12 18.41
CA LEU A 501 18.72 6.31 17.22
C LEU A 501 18.70 5.06 16.37
N ARG A 502 18.73 5.28 15.06
CA ARG A 502 18.89 4.23 14.07
C ARG A 502 20.19 3.48 14.30
N SER A 503 21.30 4.15 14.65
CA SER A 503 22.60 3.51 14.93
C SER A 503 22.59 2.58 16.17
N GLU A 504 21.92 2.96 17.26
CA GLU A 504 21.79 2.10 18.45
C GLU A 504 20.75 0.99 18.26
N ALA A 505 19.77 1.25 17.42
CA ALA A 505 18.92 0.24 16.84
C ALA A 505 19.62 -0.48 15.68
N ILE A 506 20.92 -0.36 15.43
CA ILE A 506 21.61 -1.08 14.34
C ILE A 506 22.88 -1.69 14.94
N GLY A 507 22.79 -2.96 15.32
CA GLY A 507 23.91 -3.84 14.99
C GLY A 507 23.99 -3.93 13.47
N ASP A 508 25.18 -4.16 12.92
CA ASP A 508 25.58 -4.42 11.53
C ASP A 508 24.52 -4.49 10.38
N VAL A 509 24.94 -4.17 9.14
CA VAL A 509 24.08 -4.19 7.92
C VAL A 509 23.35 -5.53 7.71
N ASP A 510 23.93 -6.64 8.19
CA ASP A 510 23.27 -7.96 8.23
C ASP A 510 21.98 -7.96 9.06
N THR A 511 21.89 -7.17 10.13
CA THR A 511 20.69 -7.11 10.99
C THR A 511 19.54 -6.30 10.40
N ARG A 512 19.74 -5.51 9.33
CA ARG A 512 18.62 -4.83 8.65
C ARG A 512 17.82 -5.81 7.81
N ARG A 513 18.54 -6.73 7.14
CA ARG A 513 17.95 -7.91 6.51
C ARG A 513 17.37 -8.80 7.58
N ASP A 514 18.10 -9.11 8.65
CA ASP A 514 17.63 -10.02 9.68
C ASP A 514 16.47 -9.45 10.49
N ARG A 515 16.34 -8.13 10.69
CA ARG A 515 15.15 -7.51 11.33
C ARG A 515 13.96 -7.41 10.41
N ARG A 516 14.15 -7.15 9.12
CA ARG A 516 13.05 -7.19 8.16
C ARG A 516 12.58 -8.64 7.95
N TRP A 517 13.52 -9.59 8.01
CA TRP A 517 13.30 -11.03 7.98
C TRP A 517 12.61 -11.52 9.25
N ASN A 518 13.06 -11.05 10.40
CA ASN A 518 12.47 -11.33 11.69
C ASN A 518 11.11 -10.63 11.83
N ALA A 519 10.90 -9.39 11.38
CA ALA A 519 9.57 -8.78 11.34
C ALA A 519 8.58 -9.53 10.42
N MET A 520 9.11 -10.26 9.43
CA MET A 520 8.33 -11.11 8.53
C MET A 520 8.04 -12.50 9.12
N LEU A 521 8.85 -12.98 10.07
CA LEU A 521 8.83 -14.35 10.64
C LEU A 521 8.56 -14.43 12.16
N GLU A 522 8.73 -13.34 12.90
CA GLU A 522 8.60 -13.25 14.35
C GLU A 522 7.24 -12.70 14.73
N ARG A 523 6.70 -13.30 15.77
CA ARG A 523 5.56 -12.79 16.53
C ARG A 523 5.77 -11.31 16.88
N PRO A 524 4.72 -10.49 16.98
CA PRO A 524 4.74 -9.25 17.75
C PRO A 524 4.84 -9.57 19.27
N THR A 525 5.86 -10.34 19.65
CA THR A 525 6.21 -10.63 21.04
C THR A 525 7.67 -10.23 21.27
N GLN A 526 7.91 -8.91 21.29
CA GLN A 526 8.55 -8.42 22.50
C GLN A 526 7.56 -8.73 23.62
N LYS A 527 8.01 -9.33 24.74
CA LYS A 527 7.21 -9.39 25.98
C LYS A 527 6.74 -7.97 26.29
N VAL A 528 5.58 -7.60 25.79
CA VAL A 528 4.73 -6.60 26.40
C VAL A 528 4.25 -7.32 27.64
N ASP A 529 4.70 -6.86 28.80
CA ASP A 529 4.14 -7.30 30.08
C ASP A 529 2.63 -7.35 29.93
N THR A 530 2.04 -8.54 30.11
CA THR A 530 0.61 -8.82 29.90
C THR A 530 -0.29 -8.12 30.91
N THR A 531 0.23 -7.14 31.66
CA THR A 531 -0.51 -6.16 32.46
C THR A 531 -0.82 -4.88 31.67
N ALA A 532 -0.19 -4.66 30.53
CA ALA A 532 -0.49 -3.55 29.63
C ALA A 532 -1.43 -4.04 28.50
N THR A 533 -2.72 -4.08 28.82
CA THR A 533 -3.81 -4.25 27.84
C THR A 533 -3.69 -3.21 26.73
N ALA A 534 -4.34 -3.49 25.58
CA ALA A 534 -4.36 -2.71 24.33
C ALA A 534 -4.75 -1.21 24.40
N GLU A 535 -4.76 -0.61 25.59
CA GLU A 535 -4.80 0.83 25.86
C GLU A 535 -3.40 1.51 25.88
N SER A 536 -2.28 0.78 25.78
CA SER A 536 -1.01 1.28 26.33
C SER A 536 0.06 1.88 25.40
N LEU A 537 0.01 1.84 24.05
CA LEU A 537 1.18 2.28 23.26
C LEU A 537 0.88 2.97 21.91
N LEU A 538 -0.28 3.63 21.75
CA LEU A 538 -0.55 4.45 20.56
C LEU A 538 -1.44 5.67 20.91
N PRO A 539 -1.21 6.84 20.29
CA PRO A 539 -0.07 7.24 19.46
C PRO A 539 1.04 7.95 20.28
N TYR A 540 2.25 7.92 19.73
CA TYR A 540 3.38 8.71 20.21
C TYR A 540 3.34 10.14 19.66
N ILE A 541 3.87 11.06 20.44
CA ILE A 541 3.96 12.48 20.10
C ILE A 541 5.42 12.89 20.15
N GLN A 542 5.91 13.45 19.07
CA GLN A 542 7.31 13.80 18.92
C GLN A 542 7.52 15.25 19.33
N PHE A 543 8.39 15.48 20.30
CA PHE A 543 8.97 16.78 20.62
C PHE A 543 10.27 16.93 19.87
N HIS A 544 10.46 18.11 19.30
CA HIS A 544 11.57 18.35 18.39
C HIS A 544 12.02 19.81 18.51
N MET A 545 13.33 20.03 18.63
CA MET A 545 13.96 21.33 18.54
C MET A 545 15.13 21.29 17.56
N LEU A 546 15.07 22.12 16.51
CA LEU A 546 16.14 22.36 15.56
C LEU A 546 16.73 23.76 15.79
N VAL A 547 18.03 23.84 16.02
CA VAL A 547 18.77 25.10 16.12
C VAL A 547 19.71 25.19 14.93
N GLN A 548 19.59 26.25 14.13
CA GLN A 548 20.35 26.44 12.90
C GLN A 548 21.18 27.73 12.96
N GLY A 549 22.44 27.65 12.56
CA GLY A 549 23.38 28.78 12.51
C GLY A 549 24.44 28.62 11.40
N GLU A 550 25.20 29.68 11.15
CA GLU A 550 26.23 29.68 10.11
C GLU A 550 27.48 28.87 10.50
N HIS A 551 27.72 28.69 11.79
CA HIS A 551 28.90 28.01 12.33
C HIS A 551 28.51 26.82 13.22
N PRO A 552 29.41 25.83 13.38
CA PRO A 552 29.21 24.72 14.30
C PRO A 552 28.98 25.23 15.74
N PHE A 553 28.13 24.52 16.49
CA PHE A 553 27.90 24.82 17.90
C PHE A 553 28.93 24.11 18.78
N ASP A 554 29.61 24.85 19.64
CA ASP A 554 30.57 24.29 20.61
C ASP A 554 29.86 23.53 21.76
N ALA A 555 30.64 22.86 22.61
CA ALA A 555 30.10 22.02 23.69
C ALA A 555 29.30 22.80 24.75
N GLU A 556 29.67 24.06 25.02
CA GLU A 556 28.98 24.91 25.99
C GLU A 556 27.62 25.34 25.42
N GLN A 557 27.61 25.81 24.17
CA GLN A 557 26.39 26.15 23.43
C GLN A 557 25.45 24.95 23.30
N GLN A 558 25.97 23.76 23.00
CA GLN A 558 25.15 22.54 22.94
C GLN A 558 24.50 22.24 24.29
N SER A 559 25.21 22.43 25.40
CA SER A 559 24.71 22.19 26.75
C SER A 559 23.61 23.19 27.15
N ASP A 560 23.78 24.47 26.83
CA ASP A 560 22.77 25.49 27.08
C ASP A 560 21.51 25.31 26.23
N LEU A 561 21.68 24.89 24.98
CA LEU A 561 20.57 24.56 24.10
C LEU A 561 19.84 23.30 24.60
N LEU A 562 20.53 22.30 25.11
CA LEU A 562 19.89 21.13 25.72
C LEU A 562 19.00 21.51 26.90
N ARG A 563 19.42 22.47 27.74
CA ARG A 563 18.55 23.02 28.81
C ARG A 563 17.33 23.75 28.26
N THR A 564 17.51 24.47 27.15
CA THR A 564 16.40 25.15 26.45
C THR A 564 15.39 24.14 25.90
N TYR A 565 15.86 23.01 25.36
CA TYR A 565 15.01 21.90 24.92
C TYR A 565 14.20 21.30 26.07
N GLU A 566 14.82 21.07 27.23
CA GLU A 566 14.12 20.56 28.41
C GLU A 566 13.02 21.53 28.88
N ASP A 567 13.29 22.84 28.92
CA ASP A 567 12.28 23.86 29.27
C ASP A 567 11.09 23.86 28.29
N PHE A 568 11.39 23.80 26.98
CA PHE A 568 10.36 23.65 25.94
C PHE A 568 9.51 22.39 26.15
N ARG A 569 10.14 21.24 26.33
CA ARG A 569 9.47 19.95 26.47
C ARG A 569 8.64 19.91 27.74
N ALA A 570 9.17 20.40 28.87
CA ALA A 570 8.49 20.42 30.17
C ALA A 570 7.23 21.29 30.15
N ARG A 571 7.17 22.35 29.33
CA ARG A 571 5.99 23.21 29.18
C ARG A 571 4.87 22.57 28.38
N LEU A 572 5.20 21.84 27.31
CA LEU A 572 4.21 21.26 26.40
C LEU A 572 3.78 19.84 26.77
N LEU A 573 4.63 19.08 27.47
CA LEU A 573 4.31 17.71 27.89
C LEU A 573 2.99 17.61 28.67
N PRO A 574 2.65 18.50 29.63
CA PRO A 574 1.36 18.44 30.32
C PRO A 574 0.16 18.72 29.41
N LEU A 575 0.32 19.61 28.42
CA LEU A 575 -0.75 19.93 27.46
C LEU A 575 -1.02 18.76 26.51
N VAL A 576 0.05 18.06 26.15
CA VAL A 576 0.01 16.83 25.35
C VAL A 576 -0.68 15.70 26.13
N VAL A 577 -0.27 15.43 27.37
CA VAL A 577 -0.86 14.35 28.19
C VAL A 577 -2.30 14.67 28.59
N GLY A 578 -2.60 15.93 28.90
CA GLY A 578 -3.95 16.38 29.29
C GLY A 578 -4.91 16.62 28.12
N GLY A 579 -4.40 16.77 26.89
CA GLY A 579 -5.17 17.08 25.68
C GLY A 579 -5.69 15.87 24.91
N VAL A 580 -5.32 14.65 25.30
CA VAL A 580 -5.79 13.42 24.61
C VAL A 580 -7.29 13.23 24.87
N LYS A 581 -8.13 13.70 23.94
CA LYS A 581 -9.55 13.34 23.92
C LYS A 581 -9.65 11.86 23.54
N LYS A 582 -10.02 11.00 24.49
CA LYS A 582 -10.47 9.64 24.17
C LYS A 582 -11.71 9.77 23.29
N THR A 583 -11.61 9.46 22.00
CA THR A 583 -12.79 9.36 21.13
C THR A 583 -13.73 8.33 21.75
N PRO A 584 -15.01 8.66 22.02
CA PRO A 584 -15.93 7.66 22.52
C PRO A 584 -16.05 6.57 21.46
N ALA A 585 -15.77 5.33 21.84
CA ALA A 585 -15.95 4.15 21.01
C ALA A 585 -17.28 4.26 20.28
N THR A 586 -17.21 4.23 18.94
CA THR A 586 -18.35 4.35 18.03
C THR A 586 -19.55 3.57 18.56
N ARG A 587 -20.55 4.30 19.05
CA ARG A 587 -21.85 3.77 19.42
C ARG A 587 -22.49 3.25 18.14
N ALA A 588 -22.63 1.93 18.06
CA ALA A 588 -23.35 1.27 16.99
C ALA A 588 -24.72 1.94 16.75
N THR A 589 -24.97 2.27 15.48
CA THR A 589 -26.30 2.37 14.84
C THR A 589 -27.48 2.72 15.75
N GLY A 590 -27.77 4.02 15.88
CA GLY A 590 -29.08 4.52 16.30
C GLY A 590 -29.78 5.17 15.10
N SER A 591 -30.88 4.57 14.66
CA SER A 591 -31.81 5.06 13.63
C SER A 591 -32.19 6.54 13.84
N PRO A 592 -32.41 7.33 12.77
CA PRO A 592 -33.01 8.65 12.91
C PRO A 592 -34.47 8.46 13.34
N ASN A 593 -34.85 9.02 14.48
CA ASN A 593 -36.23 9.33 14.74
C ASN A 593 -36.29 10.79 15.19
N GLU A 594 -36.68 11.62 14.22
CA GLU A 594 -37.10 12.99 14.44
C GLU A 594 -38.31 12.99 15.40
N SER A 595 -38.20 13.75 16.48
CA SER A 595 -39.38 14.34 17.13
C SER A 595 -38.98 15.72 17.62
N ALA A 596 -39.31 16.73 16.81
CA ALA A 596 -39.27 18.14 17.18
C ALA A 596 -40.21 18.43 18.36
N PRO A 597 -39.89 19.38 19.25
CA PRO A 597 -40.89 19.98 20.11
C PRO A 597 -41.65 21.08 19.35
N GLU A 598 -42.96 20.88 19.16
CA GLU A 598 -43.91 21.91 18.78
C GLU A 598 -43.87 23.08 19.78
N GLY A 599 -43.57 24.26 19.25
CA GLY A 599 -43.90 25.52 19.89
C GLY A 599 -45.39 25.80 19.72
N ALA A 600 -46.04 26.10 20.84
CA ALA A 600 -47.41 26.59 20.89
C ALA A 600 -47.55 27.91 20.10
N ALA A 601 -48.54 27.95 19.22
CA ALA A 601 -49.21 29.17 18.75
C ALA A 601 -50.71 28.99 19.06
N PRO A 602 -51.42 30.09 19.39
CA PRO A 602 -52.60 30.07 20.28
C PRO A 602 -53.78 29.24 19.78
#